data_AF-A0A8H5ZAR1-F1
#
_entry.id   AF-A0A8H5ZAR1-F1
#
_cell.length_a   1.000
_cell.length_b   1.000
_cell.length_c   1.000
_cell.angle_alpha   90.00
_cell.angle_beta   90.00
_cell.angle_gamma   90.00
#
_symmetry.space_group_name_H-M   'P 1'
#
loop_
_entity.id
_entity.type
_entity.pdbx_description
1 polymer ?
#
loop_
_entity_poly.entity_id
_entity_poly.type
_entity_poly.pdbx_seq_one_letter_code
_entity_poly.pdbx_strand_id
1 'polypeptide(L)'
;MARGNAPQTQVFYKGSNGDQFTVFVESEEQLKKWKADSSIPMTEVVAGWKIMVPEHGKQGILNTAGKGQLENEFGTSNEDEVMKKILTEGSVQSSENSERIGITNESQGPRLAH
;
A
#
# COMPACT_ATOMS: atom_id res chain seq x y z
N MET A 1 -22.94 8.60 13.42
CA MET A 1 -21.54 8.34 13.83
C MET A 1 -20.79 7.90 12.58
N ALA A 2 -20.08 8.83 11.94
CA ALA A 2 -19.48 8.61 10.63
C ALA A 2 -18.17 7.83 10.78
N ARG A 3 -18.14 6.59 10.26
CA ARG A 3 -16.91 5.85 9.97
C ARG A 3 -16.22 6.44 8.73
N GLY A 4 -16.05 7.77 8.71
CA GLY A 4 -15.38 8.48 7.63
C GLY A 4 -13.98 8.80 8.10
N ASN A 5 -12.97 8.27 7.40
CA ASN A 5 -11.54 8.55 7.59
C ASN A 5 -10.81 7.72 8.66
N ALA A 6 -10.91 6.38 8.59
CA ALA A 6 -9.80 5.58 9.07
C ALA A 6 -8.64 5.74 8.06
N PRO A 7 -7.38 5.99 8.49
CA PRO A 7 -6.24 5.99 7.59
C PRO A 7 -6.14 4.60 6.96
N GLN A 8 -6.65 4.44 5.74
CA GLN A 8 -6.54 3.18 5.03
C GLN A 8 -5.09 3.04 4.60
N THR A 9 -4.43 2.06 5.19
CA THR A 9 -3.09 1.68 4.80
C THR A 9 -3.20 0.74 3.62
N GLN A 10 -2.59 1.10 2.50
CA GLN A 10 -2.58 0.26 1.31
C GLN A 10 -1.16 -0.21 1.04
N VAL A 11 -0.99 -1.49 0.77
CA VAL A 11 0.29 -2.06 0.38
C VAL A 11 0.36 -2.05 -1.13
N PHE A 12 1.44 -1.50 -1.66
CA PHE A 12 1.70 -1.37 -3.07
C PHE A 12 2.85 -2.28 -3.49
N TYR A 13 2.62 -3.15 -4.45
CA TYR A 13 3.61 -4.03 -5.02
C TYR A 13 3.76 -3.75 -6.51
N LYS A 14 5.00 -3.57 -6.97
CA LYS A 14 5.32 -3.42 -8.38
C LYS A 14 5.87 -4.75 -8.88
N GLY A 15 5.13 -5.42 -9.75
CA GLY A 15 5.54 -6.64 -10.42
C GLY A 15 6.66 -6.39 -11.42
N SER A 16 7.32 -7.47 -11.81
CA SER A 16 8.48 -7.43 -12.72
C SER A 16 8.06 -7.10 -14.16
N ASN A 17 6.84 -7.45 -14.57
CA ASN A 17 6.37 -7.12 -15.93
C ASN A 17 5.77 -5.72 -16.04
N GLY A 18 5.81 -4.93 -14.96
CA GLY A 18 5.29 -3.57 -14.92
C GLY A 18 3.86 -3.46 -14.39
N ASP A 19 3.19 -4.59 -14.17
CA ASP A 19 1.91 -4.65 -13.46
C ASP A 19 2.06 -4.17 -12.01
N GLN A 20 1.05 -3.45 -11.55
CA GLN A 20 1.03 -2.85 -10.22
C GLN A 20 -0.11 -3.46 -9.43
N PHE A 21 0.16 -3.94 -8.22
CA PHE A 21 -0.85 -4.55 -7.36
C PHE A 21 -0.94 -3.76 -6.09
N THR A 22 -2.17 -3.54 -5.63
CA THR A 22 -2.43 -2.92 -4.35
C THR A 22 -3.47 -3.71 -3.57
N VAL A 23 -3.22 -3.80 -2.28
CA VAL A 23 -4.07 -4.48 -1.32
C VAL A 23 -4.30 -3.54 -0.15
N PHE A 24 -5.56 -3.44 0.29
CA PHE A 24 -5.94 -2.63 1.45
C PHE A 24 -5.78 -3.44 2.73
N VAL A 25 -5.08 -2.87 3.70
CA VAL A 25 -4.97 -3.38 5.07
C VAL A 25 -5.68 -2.44 6.02
N GLU A 26 -6.17 -2.97 7.14
CA GLU A 26 -6.87 -2.13 8.12
C GLU A 26 -5.91 -1.15 8.82
N SER A 27 -4.67 -1.59 9.14
CA SER A 27 -3.65 -0.71 9.73
C SER A 27 -2.22 -1.23 9.50
N GLU A 28 -1.26 -0.31 9.49
CA GLU A 28 0.18 -0.66 9.47
C GLU A 28 0.60 -1.45 10.72
N GLU A 29 -0.07 -1.23 11.84
CA GLU A 29 0.22 -1.88 13.11
C GLU A 29 -0.13 -3.37 13.05
N GLN A 30 -1.27 -3.71 12.46
CA GLN A 30 -1.67 -5.09 12.24
C GLN A 30 -0.74 -5.77 11.24
N LEU A 31 -0.32 -5.08 10.18
CA LEU A 31 0.67 -5.62 9.24
C LEU A 31 2.00 -5.92 9.95
N LYS A 32 2.46 -5.00 10.79
CA LYS A 32 3.72 -5.16 11.55
C LYS A 32 3.60 -6.29 12.58
N LYS A 33 2.44 -6.40 13.24
CA LYS A 33 2.12 -7.52 14.13
C LYS A 33 2.09 -8.85 13.39
N TRP A 34 1.48 -8.91 12.21
CA TRP A 34 1.44 -10.12 11.38
C TRP A 34 2.83 -10.51 10.85
N LYS A 35 3.66 -9.52 10.49
CA LYS A 35 5.08 -9.76 10.15
C LYS A 35 5.89 -10.29 11.35
N ALA A 36 5.52 -9.91 12.57
CA ALA A 36 6.18 -10.36 13.80
C ALA A 36 5.63 -11.70 14.32
N ASP A 37 4.33 -11.95 14.15
CA ASP A 37 3.61 -13.11 14.65
C ASP A 37 2.67 -13.66 13.57
N SER A 38 3.08 -14.77 12.96
CA SER A 38 2.31 -15.45 11.91
C SER A 38 1.11 -16.27 12.43
N SER A 39 0.78 -16.19 13.74
CA SER A 39 -0.44 -16.80 14.28
C SER A 39 -1.69 -15.97 14.03
N ILE A 40 -1.52 -14.69 13.64
CA ILE A 40 -2.62 -13.79 13.34
C ILE A 40 -3.15 -14.14 11.93
N PRO A 41 -4.46 -14.40 11.78
CA PRO A 41 -5.02 -14.69 10.47
C PRO A 41 -4.98 -13.44 9.59
N MET A 42 -4.54 -13.62 8.34
CA MET A 42 -4.42 -12.52 7.38
C MET A 42 -5.76 -11.81 7.15
N THR A 43 -6.88 -12.53 7.29
CA THR A 43 -8.24 -11.98 7.19
C THR A 43 -8.56 -10.86 8.20
N GLU A 44 -7.84 -10.81 9.33
CA GLU A 44 -7.98 -9.73 10.32
C GLU A 44 -7.03 -8.56 10.04
N VAL A 45 -6.12 -8.70 9.08
CA VAL A 45 -5.12 -7.70 8.71
C VAL A 45 -5.51 -6.98 7.43
N VAL A 46 -6.08 -7.71 6.47
CA VAL A 46 -6.59 -7.14 5.22
C VAL A 46 -8.03 -6.67 5.37
N ALA A 47 -8.32 -5.46 4.86
CA ALA A 47 -9.67 -4.89 4.85
C ALA A 47 -10.62 -5.64 3.90
N GLY A 48 -10.07 -6.46 3.00
CA GLY A 48 -10.84 -7.35 2.14
C GLY A 48 -9.94 -8.23 1.28
N TRP A 49 -10.44 -9.42 0.94
CA TRP A 49 -9.76 -10.36 0.04
C TRP A 49 -9.92 -9.93 -1.42
N LYS A 50 -9.31 -8.80 -1.77
CA LYS A 50 -9.39 -8.27 -3.13
C LYS A 50 -8.09 -7.59 -3.52
N ILE A 51 -7.44 -8.18 -4.52
CA ILE A 51 -6.22 -7.63 -5.12
C ILE A 51 -6.67 -6.68 -6.22
N MET A 52 -6.22 -5.43 -6.13
CA MET A 52 -6.61 -4.39 -7.07
C MET A 52 -5.39 -3.93 -7.86
N VAL A 53 -5.60 -3.56 -9.11
CA VAL A 53 -4.58 -3.05 -10.02
C VAL A 53 -4.97 -1.61 -10.37
N PRO A 54 -4.14 -0.61 -10.06
CA PRO A 54 -4.38 0.74 -10.53
C PRO A 54 -4.07 0.83 -12.02
N GLU A 55 -5.06 1.24 -12.82
CA GLU A 55 -4.90 1.41 -14.28
C GLU A 55 -4.15 2.70 -14.63
N HIS A 56 -4.27 3.74 -13.77
CA HIS A 56 -3.68 5.05 -13.99
C HIS A 56 -3.05 5.61 -12.71
N GLY A 57 -1.77 5.29 -12.46
CA GLY A 57 -0.97 5.88 -11.39
C GLY A 57 -1.41 5.52 -9.96
N LYS A 58 -0.71 6.07 -8.96
CA LYS A 58 -0.85 5.71 -7.52
C LYS A 58 -2.26 5.94 -6.91
N GLN A 59 -3.16 6.66 -7.58
CA GLN A 59 -4.51 7.03 -7.10
C GLN A 59 -5.53 7.07 -8.27
N GLY A 60 -5.48 6.10 -9.17
CA GLY A 60 -6.42 5.97 -10.29
C GLY A 60 -7.62 5.06 -10.00
N ILE A 61 -8.37 4.74 -11.05
CA ILE A 61 -9.39 3.70 -11.02
C ILE A 61 -8.70 2.37 -10.66
N LEU A 62 -9.17 1.75 -9.58
CA LEU A 62 -8.68 0.48 -9.10
C LEU A 62 -9.54 -0.63 -9.72
N ASN A 63 -8.95 -1.36 -10.66
CA ASN A 63 -9.58 -2.53 -11.26
C ASN A 63 -9.24 -3.77 -10.44
N THR A 64 -10.07 -4.81 -10.54
CA THR A 64 -9.77 -6.09 -9.88
C THR A 64 -8.69 -6.81 -10.70
N ALA A 65 -7.65 -7.33 -10.05
CA ALA A 65 -6.64 -8.13 -10.73
C ALA A 65 -7.28 -9.36 -11.37
N GLY A 66 -6.98 -9.61 -12.65
CA GLY A 66 -7.40 -10.85 -13.31
C GLY A 66 -6.53 -12.02 -12.87
N LYS A 67 -7.10 -13.22 -12.77
CA LYS A 67 -6.34 -14.46 -12.46
C LYS A 67 -5.14 -14.65 -13.40
N GLY A 68 -5.28 -14.29 -14.68
CA GLY A 68 -4.19 -14.35 -15.66
C GLY A 68 -3.02 -13.40 -15.35
N GLN A 69 -3.29 -12.20 -14.80
CA GLN A 69 -2.21 -11.30 -14.36
C GLN A 69 -1.50 -11.85 -13.13
N LEU A 70 -2.26 -12.46 -12.20
CA LEU A 70 -1.68 -13.09 -11.01
C LEU A 70 -0.77 -14.27 -11.37
N GLU A 71 -1.21 -15.15 -12.26
CA GLU A 71 -0.39 -16.26 -12.75
C GLU A 71 0.85 -15.78 -13.50
N ASN A 72 0.73 -14.72 -14.31
CA ASN A 72 1.86 -14.21 -15.08
C ASN A 72 2.93 -13.55 -14.19
N GLU A 73 2.52 -12.82 -13.14
CA GLU A 73 3.47 -12.14 -12.24
C GLU A 73 3.98 -13.02 -11.10
N PHE A 74 3.08 -13.77 -10.47
CA PHE A 74 3.39 -14.53 -9.26
C PHE A 74 3.57 -16.03 -9.54
N GLY A 75 3.22 -16.51 -10.74
CA GLY A 75 3.24 -17.94 -11.07
C GLY A 75 2.11 -18.75 -10.42
N THR A 76 1.17 -18.09 -9.74
CA THR A 76 0.04 -18.72 -9.04
C THR A 76 -1.23 -17.90 -9.22
N SER A 77 -2.37 -18.56 -9.45
CA SER A 77 -3.69 -17.94 -9.41
C SER A 77 -4.28 -17.93 -7.99
N ASN A 78 -3.53 -18.39 -7.00
CA ASN A 78 -3.97 -18.41 -5.60
C ASN A 78 -3.82 -17.02 -4.97
N GLU A 79 -4.95 -16.36 -4.77
CA GLU A 79 -5.04 -15.03 -4.16
C GLU A 79 -4.40 -14.98 -2.76
N ASP A 80 -4.42 -16.08 -2.01
CA ASP A 80 -3.83 -16.17 -0.67
C ASP A 80 -2.30 -16.06 -0.72
N GLU A 81 -1.67 -16.83 -1.61
CA GLU A 81 -0.22 -16.80 -1.82
C GLU A 81 0.26 -15.45 -2.36
N VAL A 82 -0.48 -14.91 -3.33
CA VAL A 82 -0.22 -13.57 -3.89
C VAL A 82 -0.32 -12.51 -2.80
N MET A 83 -1.37 -12.55 -1.99
CA MET A 83 -1.58 -11.57 -0.94
C MET A 83 -0.44 -11.62 0.09
N LYS A 84 -0.02 -12.83 0.49
CA LYS A 84 1.13 -13.02 1.38
C LYS A 84 2.44 -12.47 0.79
N LYS A 85 2.67 -12.71 -0.49
CA LYS A 85 3.78 -12.15 -1.29
C LYS A 85 3.76 -10.63 -1.27
N ILE A 86 2.62 -10.01 -1.60
CA ILE A 86 2.43 -8.56 -1.62
C ILE A 86 2.63 -7.95 -0.23
N LEU A 87 2.14 -8.58 0.83
CA LEU A 87 2.34 -8.09 2.21
C LEU A 87 3.81 -8.17 2.65
N THR A 88 4.54 -9.16 2.14
CA THR A 88 5.96 -9.38 2.48
C THR A 88 6.88 -8.45 1.69
N GLU A 89 6.75 -8.44 0.36
CA GLU A 89 7.62 -7.73 -0.59
C GLU A 89 7.10 -6.33 -0.98
N GLY A 90 5.82 -6.05 -0.72
CA GLY A 90 5.20 -4.77 -1.06
C GLY A 90 5.59 -3.64 -0.13
N SER A 91 5.45 -2.43 -0.66
CA SER A 91 5.70 -1.17 0.02
C SER A 91 4.41 -0.65 0.64
N VAL A 92 4.42 -0.46 1.96
CA VAL A 92 3.29 0.14 2.68
C VAL A 92 3.19 1.61 2.31
N GLN A 93 2.02 2.03 1.85
CA GLN A 93 1.65 3.42 1.64
C GLN A 93 0.46 3.68 2.56
N SER A 94 0.73 4.21 3.75
CA SER A 94 -0.33 4.77 4.58
C SER A 94 -0.81 6.07 3.93
N SER A 95 -2.13 6.19 3.73
CA SER A 95 -2.76 7.50 3.50
C SER A 95 -2.95 8.23 4.82
N GLU A 96 -2.02 8.07 5.76
CA GLU A 96 -1.74 9.18 6.64
C GLU A 96 -1.05 10.17 5.73
N ASN A 97 -1.64 11.36 5.58
CA ASN A 97 -0.97 12.53 5.06
C ASN A 97 0.47 12.43 5.55
N SER A 98 1.40 11.99 4.69
CA SER A 98 2.81 12.21 4.94
C SER A 98 2.82 13.71 4.84
N GLU A 99 2.62 14.32 6.00
CA GLU A 99 2.81 15.70 6.26
C GLU A 99 4.13 15.91 5.57
N ARG A 100 4.05 16.59 4.42
CA ARG A 100 5.19 17.27 3.90
C ARG A 100 5.51 18.25 5.01
N ILE A 101 6.19 17.76 6.04
CA ILE A 101 7.23 18.48 6.73
C ILE A 101 8.28 18.64 5.64
N GLY A 102 7.97 19.50 4.66
CA GLY A 102 8.95 20.25 3.93
C GLY A 102 9.59 21.08 5.01
N ILE A 103 10.53 20.47 5.72
CA ILE A 103 11.39 21.14 6.66
C ILE A 103 12.05 22.26 5.88
N THR A 104 11.50 23.43 6.16
CA THR A 104 12.14 24.72 6.23
C THR A 104 12.73 25.29 4.93
N ASN A 105 12.08 26.35 4.49
CA ASN A 105 12.72 27.47 3.85
C ASN A 105 13.91 27.94 4.70
N GLU A 106 15.12 27.45 4.42
CA GLU A 106 16.37 28.00 4.94
C GLU A 106 17.10 28.79 3.83
N SER A 107 16.46 29.85 3.33
CA SER A 107 17.18 30.95 2.68
C SER A 107 17.42 32.06 3.70
N GLN A 108 18.32 31.79 4.65
CA GLN A 108 18.98 32.82 5.44
C GLN A 108 20.06 33.46 4.55
N GLY A 109 19.73 34.58 3.92
CA GLY A 109 20.70 35.47 3.28
C GLY A 109 20.47 36.90 3.78
N PRO A 110 21.45 37.54 4.45
CA PRO A 110 21.25 38.84 5.08
C PRO A 110 21.21 39.91 3.99
N ARG A 111 20.04 40.51 3.76
CA ARG A 111 19.96 41.74 2.97
C ARG A 111 20.21 42.90 3.92
N LEU A 112 21.48 43.27 4.03
CA LEU A 112 21.92 44.53 4.60
C LEU A 112 21.03 45.67 4.07
N ALA A 113 20.49 46.45 4.99
CA ALA A 113 19.95 47.77 4.69
C ALA A 113 21.11 48.69 4.28
N HIS A 114 20.99 49.31 3.10
CA HIS A 114 21.67 50.55 2.76
C HIS A 114 20.86 51.31 1.71
#